data_AF-A0A9E6AUR8-F1
#
_entry.id   AF-A0A9E6AUR8-F1
#
_cell.length_a   1.000
_cell.length_b   1.000
_cell.length_c   1.000
_cell.angle_alpha   90.00
_cell.angle_beta   90.00
_cell.angle_gamma   90.00
#
_symmetry.space_group_name_H-M   'P 1'
#
loop_
_entity.id
_entity.type
_entity.pdbx_description
1 polymer ?
#
loop_
_entity_poly.entity_id
_entity_poly.type
_entity_poly.pdbx_seq_one_letter_code
_entity_poly.pdbx_strand_id
1 'polypeptide(L)'
;YEDAEKLWDASKGQIKAKLEKQGLMLLYTVPWPSQGIYAKKELSSMKDMAGLKFRAYNSSTERLAQLAGMEPTQIEASDISTAFATGRVDAMITSPSTGANSKAWDFLSHYHHTQAWLPKNTVVMNKKAFMKLDEAAQKAVLAAGAAAQKRGWAMSKKESAEKIAIMKENGINIITPSDTLTSELKAVGKTMVDEWLSKAGDDGKAVFDTYTASK
;
A
#
# COMPACT_ATOMS: atom_id res chain seq x y z
N TYR A 1 10.18 -6.11 1.90
CA TYR A 1 10.51 -5.10 2.93
C TYR A 1 11.81 -4.40 2.59
N GLU A 2 12.91 -5.11 2.36
CA GLU A 2 14.19 -4.51 1.92
C GLU A 2 14.01 -3.60 0.70
N ASP A 3 13.37 -4.09 -0.36
CA ASP A 3 13.04 -3.26 -1.54
C ASP A 3 12.21 -2.02 -1.20
N ALA A 4 11.34 -2.09 -0.18
CA ALA A 4 10.54 -0.95 0.24
C ALA A 4 11.37 0.06 1.05
N GLU A 5 12.38 -0.40 1.79
CA GLU A 5 13.36 0.44 2.51
C GLU A 5 14.26 1.16 1.50
N LYS A 6 14.82 0.44 0.53
CA LYS A 6 15.62 1.01 -0.56
C LYS A 6 14.85 2.08 -1.34
N LEU A 7 13.58 1.80 -1.70
CA LEU A 7 12.72 2.78 -2.37
C LEU A 7 12.39 3.97 -1.44
N TRP A 8 12.21 3.73 -0.14
CA TRP A 8 11.99 4.81 0.82
C TRP A 8 13.22 5.71 0.94
N ASP A 9 14.42 5.15 1.03
CA ASP A 9 15.66 5.91 1.10
C ASP A 9 15.90 6.73 -0.17
N ALA A 10 15.59 6.19 -1.34
CA ALA A 10 15.65 6.92 -2.60
C ALA A 10 14.62 8.07 -2.69
N SER A 11 13.43 7.92 -2.08
CA SER A 11 12.31 8.85 -2.25
C SER A 11 12.12 9.88 -1.12
N LYS A 12 12.58 9.59 0.10
CA LYS A 12 12.29 10.40 1.31
C LYS A 12 12.73 11.86 1.18
N GLY A 13 13.85 12.11 0.50
CA GLY A 13 14.36 13.47 0.27
C GLY A 13 13.41 14.32 -0.55
N GLN A 14 12.93 13.79 -1.67
CA GLN A 14 11.97 14.47 -2.55
C GLN A 14 10.61 14.66 -1.88
N ILE A 15 10.14 13.66 -1.13
CA ILE A 15 8.90 13.75 -0.36
C ILE A 15 9.01 14.85 0.70
N LYS A 16 10.11 14.88 1.47
CA LYS A 16 10.39 15.93 2.45
C LYS A 16 10.40 17.31 1.79
N ALA A 17 11.09 17.48 0.67
CA ALA A 17 11.15 18.76 -0.04
C ALA A 17 9.77 19.23 -0.51
N LYS A 18 8.92 18.34 -1.03
CA LYS A 18 7.54 18.68 -1.44
C LYS A 18 6.65 19.06 -0.24
N LEU A 19 6.74 18.34 0.87
CA LEU A 19 6.02 18.67 2.11
C LEU A 19 6.45 20.03 2.67
N GLU A 20 7.76 20.33 2.68
CA GLU A 20 8.28 21.58 3.20
C GLU A 20 7.80 22.81 2.43
N LYS A 21 7.63 22.70 1.10
CA LYS A 21 7.02 23.74 0.26
C LYS A 21 5.57 24.07 0.68
N GLN A 22 4.90 23.15 1.36
CA GLN A 22 3.54 23.30 1.87
C GLN A 22 3.50 23.64 3.37
N GLY A 23 4.65 23.93 3.99
CA GLY A 23 4.72 24.20 5.43
C GLY A 23 4.54 22.97 6.30
N LEU A 24 4.73 21.77 5.74
CA LEU A 24 4.67 20.49 6.45
C LEU A 24 6.08 19.94 6.66
N MET A 25 6.27 19.18 7.74
CA MET A 25 7.48 18.46 8.07
C MET A 25 7.17 16.96 8.12
N LEU A 26 7.99 16.15 7.47
CA LEU A 26 7.94 14.70 7.62
C LEU A 26 8.53 14.29 8.97
N LEU A 27 7.74 13.63 9.82
CA LEU A 27 8.21 13.12 11.10
C LEU A 27 8.70 11.67 10.98
N TYR A 28 7.83 10.78 10.49
CA TYR A 28 8.20 9.39 10.24
C TYR A 28 7.23 8.71 9.27
N THR A 29 7.65 7.56 8.73
CA THR A 29 6.87 6.79 7.75
C THR A 29 6.93 5.29 8.06
N VAL A 30 5.77 4.62 8.01
CA VAL A 30 5.65 3.17 8.26
C VAL A 30 4.94 2.51 7.07
N PRO A 31 5.48 1.40 6.54
CA PRO A 31 4.80 0.63 5.51
C PRO A 31 3.67 -0.18 6.11
N TRP A 32 2.59 -0.34 5.36
CA TRP A 32 1.65 -1.43 5.54
C TRP A 32 2.26 -2.75 5.06
N PRO A 33 1.74 -3.90 5.52
CA PRO A 33 2.07 -5.19 4.94
C PRO A 33 1.79 -5.25 3.45
N SER A 34 2.41 -6.22 2.78
CA SER A 34 2.32 -6.33 1.33
C SER A 34 0.88 -6.55 0.88
N GLN A 35 0.53 -5.90 -0.24
CA GLN A 35 -0.84 -5.91 -0.75
C GLN A 35 -1.11 -7.18 -1.55
N GLY A 36 -2.27 -7.78 -1.31
CA GLY A 36 -2.81 -8.91 -2.06
C GLY A 36 -4.26 -8.71 -2.44
N ILE A 37 -4.77 -9.57 -3.33
CA ILE A 37 -6.10 -9.45 -3.91
C ILE A 37 -7.06 -10.37 -3.17
N TYR A 38 -8.10 -9.78 -2.59
CA TYR A 38 -9.23 -10.52 -2.05
C TYR A 38 -10.34 -10.64 -3.07
N ALA A 39 -10.93 -11.83 -3.17
CA ALA A 39 -12.04 -12.12 -4.08
C ALA A 39 -12.96 -13.23 -3.51
N LYS A 40 -14.16 -13.35 -4.09
CA LYS A 40 -15.11 -14.45 -3.82
C LYS A 40 -14.73 -15.78 -4.48
N LYS A 41 -13.79 -15.73 -5.42
CA LYS A 41 -13.31 -16.87 -6.21
C LYS A 41 -11.79 -16.82 -6.35
N GLU A 42 -11.18 -17.95 -6.68
CA GLU A 42 -9.79 -17.99 -7.11
C GLU A 42 -9.61 -17.22 -8.43
N LEU A 43 -8.45 -16.58 -8.56
CA LEU A 43 -8.02 -15.79 -9.71
C LEU A 43 -6.70 -16.38 -10.20
N SER A 44 -6.73 -17.00 -11.38
CA SER A 44 -5.53 -17.58 -11.99
C SER A 44 -4.96 -16.69 -13.10
N SER A 45 -5.68 -15.65 -13.51
CA SER A 45 -5.28 -14.67 -14.52
C SER A 45 -6.09 -13.37 -14.41
N MET A 46 -5.68 -12.31 -15.10
CA MET A 46 -6.44 -11.08 -15.27
C MET A 46 -7.79 -11.31 -15.97
N LYS A 47 -7.93 -12.35 -16.80
CA LYS A 47 -9.22 -12.71 -17.39
C LYS A 47 -10.26 -13.03 -16.31
N ASP A 48 -9.84 -13.63 -15.20
CA ASP A 48 -10.75 -13.93 -14.07
C ASP A 48 -11.17 -12.69 -13.30
N MET A 49 -10.40 -11.60 -13.43
CA MET A 49 -10.64 -10.30 -12.81
C MET A 49 -11.54 -9.40 -13.66
N ALA A 50 -11.62 -9.62 -14.96
CA ALA A 50 -12.38 -8.78 -15.88
C ALA A 50 -13.84 -8.61 -15.43
N GLY A 51 -14.30 -7.36 -15.36
CA GLY A 51 -15.66 -6.99 -14.95
C GLY A 51 -15.95 -7.10 -13.44
N LEU A 52 -14.97 -7.48 -12.60
CA LEU A 52 -15.18 -7.45 -11.15
C LEU A 52 -15.33 -6.02 -10.66
N LYS A 53 -16.39 -5.77 -9.87
CA LYS A 53 -16.54 -4.53 -9.11
C LYS A 53 -15.46 -4.47 -8.05
N PHE A 54 -14.53 -3.54 -8.17
CA PHE A 54 -13.29 -3.54 -7.42
C PHE A 54 -13.23 -2.37 -6.45
N ARG A 55 -12.99 -2.65 -5.17
CA ARG A 55 -12.71 -1.60 -4.20
C ARG A 55 -11.28 -1.10 -4.39
N ALA A 56 -11.18 0.15 -4.81
CA ALA A 56 -9.95 0.92 -4.78
C ALA A 56 -9.89 1.77 -3.49
N TYR A 57 -8.69 2.19 -3.10
CA TYR A 57 -8.48 3.10 -1.95
C TYR A 57 -7.74 4.37 -2.31
N ASN A 58 -7.30 4.51 -3.56
CA ASN A 58 -6.70 5.71 -4.13
C ASN A 58 -6.64 5.60 -5.66
N SER A 59 -6.25 6.69 -6.32
CA SER A 59 -6.12 6.74 -7.79
C SER A 59 -5.17 5.70 -8.38
N SER A 60 -4.10 5.31 -7.68
CA SER A 60 -3.19 4.27 -8.15
C SER A 60 -3.86 2.89 -8.20
N THR A 61 -4.66 2.55 -7.19
CA THR A 61 -5.41 1.28 -7.16
C THR A 61 -6.60 1.29 -8.10
N GLU A 62 -7.22 2.45 -8.36
CA GLU A 62 -8.20 2.61 -9.45
C GLU A 62 -7.54 2.35 -10.81
N ARG A 63 -6.37 2.95 -11.06
CA ARG A 63 -5.65 2.75 -12.32
C ARG A 63 -5.22 1.30 -12.53
N LEU A 64 -4.73 0.64 -11.48
CA LEU A 64 -4.41 -0.78 -11.50
C LEU A 64 -5.65 -1.60 -11.89
N ALA A 65 -6.81 -1.31 -11.29
CA ALA A 65 -8.04 -2.02 -11.58
C ALA A 65 -8.48 -1.86 -13.03
N GLN A 66 -8.43 -0.63 -13.56
CA GLN A 66 -8.75 -0.36 -14.97
C GLN A 66 -7.82 -1.12 -15.93
N LEU A 67 -6.51 -1.10 -15.67
CA LEU A 67 -5.53 -1.84 -16.46
C LEU A 67 -5.73 -3.36 -16.36
N ALA A 68 -6.26 -3.83 -15.24
CA ALA A 68 -6.61 -5.22 -15.00
C ALA A 68 -8.02 -5.61 -15.52
N GLY A 69 -8.74 -4.69 -16.18
CA GLY A 69 -10.09 -4.95 -16.73
C GLY A 69 -11.22 -4.97 -15.69
N MET A 70 -10.97 -4.51 -14.46
CA MET A 70 -11.95 -4.40 -13.38
C MET A 70 -12.68 -3.06 -13.41
N GLU A 71 -13.77 -2.96 -12.64
CA GLU A 71 -14.59 -1.75 -12.49
C GLU A 71 -14.34 -1.13 -11.10
N PRO A 72 -13.41 -0.18 -10.95
CA PRO A 72 -13.07 0.35 -9.65
C PRO A 72 -14.12 1.29 -9.06
N THR A 73 -14.21 1.28 -7.73
CA THR A 73 -14.88 2.32 -6.95
C THR A 73 -14.05 2.62 -5.70
N GLN A 74 -13.69 3.89 -5.48
CA GLN A 74 -12.99 4.27 -4.27
C GLN A 74 -13.91 4.20 -3.04
N ILE A 75 -13.50 3.41 -2.05
CA ILE A 75 -14.21 3.22 -0.78
C ILE A 75 -13.18 3.28 0.34
N GLU A 76 -13.43 4.12 1.35
CA GLU A 76 -12.54 4.25 2.50
C GLU A 76 -12.59 3.02 3.41
N ALA A 77 -11.54 2.83 4.22
CA ALA A 77 -11.39 1.61 5.02
C ALA A 77 -12.57 1.37 6.00
N SER A 78 -13.18 2.44 6.52
CA SER A 78 -14.34 2.38 7.42
C SER A 78 -15.59 1.78 6.77
N ASP A 79 -15.69 1.86 5.44
CA ASP A 79 -16.91 1.54 4.71
C ASP A 79 -16.82 0.20 3.97
N ILE A 80 -15.71 -0.52 4.12
CA ILE A 80 -15.46 -1.81 3.45
C ILE A 80 -16.60 -2.80 3.73
N SER A 81 -16.92 -3.05 5.00
CA SER A 81 -17.94 -4.04 5.37
C SER A 81 -19.30 -3.69 4.77
N THR A 82 -19.70 -2.41 4.81
CA THR A 82 -20.96 -1.95 4.20
C THR A 82 -20.95 -2.10 2.68
N ALA A 83 -19.84 -1.73 2.01
CA ALA A 83 -19.75 -1.81 0.56
C ALA A 83 -19.83 -3.26 0.06
N PHE A 84 -19.26 -4.22 0.79
CA PHE A 84 -19.41 -5.63 0.46
C PHE A 84 -20.80 -6.17 0.81
N ALA A 85 -21.35 -5.82 1.98
CA ALA A 85 -22.68 -6.26 2.40
C ALA A 85 -23.79 -5.78 1.45
N THR A 86 -23.60 -4.63 0.79
CA THR A 86 -24.55 -4.07 -0.19
C THR A 86 -24.27 -4.50 -1.63
N GLY A 87 -23.23 -5.31 -1.89
CA GLY A 87 -22.89 -5.76 -3.24
C GLY A 87 -22.33 -4.67 -4.15
N ARG A 88 -21.83 -3.56 -3.59
CA ARG A 88 -21.19 -2.47 -4.33
C ARG A 88 -19.84 -2.92 -4.93
N VAL A 89 -19.17 -3.85 -4.27
CA VAL A 89 -17.87 -4.41 -4.68
C VAL A 89 -17.79 -5.92 -4.43
N ASP A 90 -16.99 -6.60 -5.23
CA ASP A 90 -16.79 -8.06 -5.24
C ASP A 90 -15.34 -8.48 -5.02
N ALA A 91 -14.40 -7.55 -5.20
CA ALA A 91 -12.98 -7.76 -4.97
C ALA A 91 -12.32 -6.49 -4.41
N MET A 92 -11.16 -6.66 -3.79
CA MET A 92 -10.34 -5.53 -3.31
C MET A 92 -8.86 -5.89 -3.30
N ILE A 93 -7.99 -4.89 -3.41
CA ILE A 93 -6.57 -5.04 -3.08
C ILE A 93 -6.29 -4.35 -1.74
N THR A 94 -5.74 -5.10 -0.79
CA THR A 94 -5.34 -4.56 0.51
C THR A 94 -4.36 -5.49 1.23
N SER A 95 -3.90 -5.07 2.42
CA SER A 95 -3.05 -5.89 3.29
C SER A 95 -3.86 -6.93 4.09
N PRO A 96 -3.20 -8.00 4.60
CA PRO A 96 -3.77 -8.88 5.62
C PRO A 96 -4.27 -8.16 6.87
N SER A 97 -3.59 -7.09 7.28
CA SER A 97 -4.01 -6.28 8.45
C SER A 97 -5.40 -5.68 8.23
N THR A 98 -5.63 -5.03 7.09
CA THR A 98 -6.95 -4.51 6.74
C THR A 98 -7.97 -5.63 6.59
N GLY A 99 -7.62 -6.72 5.90
CA GLY A 99 -8.54 -7.86 5.73
C GLY A 99 -9.03 -8.43 7.06
N ALA A 100 -8.14 -8.56 8.05
CA ALA A 100 -8.52 -9.03 9.38
C ALA A 100 -9.35 -8.00 10.15
N ASN A 101 -8.96 -6.72 10.10
CA ASN A 101 -9.67 -5.65 10.81
C ASN A 101 -11.08 -5.43 10.26
N SER A 102 -11.29 -5.63 8.96
CA SER A 102 -12.62 -5.53 8.32
C SER A 102 -13.39 -6.85 8.34
N LYS A 103 -12.84 -7.91 8.95
CA LYS A 103 -13.40 -9.28 8.91
C LYS A 103 -13.74 -9.73 7.50
N ALA A 104 -12.78 -9.64 6.57
CA ALA A 104 -13.03 -9.90 5.16
C ALA A 104 -13.54 -11.32 4.86
N TRP A 105 -13.37 -12.27 5.78
CA TRP A 105 -13.98 -13.61 5.72
C TRP A 105 -15.51 -13.59 5.78
N ASP A 106 -16.16 -12.52 6.25
CA ASP A 106 -17.61 -12.41 6.25
C ASP A 106 -18.18 -12.19 4.82
N PHE A 107 -17.36 -11.82 3.83
CA PHE A 107 -17.81 -11.47 2.48
C PHE A 107 -16.88 -11.90 1.33
N LEU A 108 -15.67 -12.39 1.62
CA LEU A 108 -14.69 -12.90 0.67
C LEU A 108 -14.15 -14.23 1.17
N SER A 109 -13.62 -15.03 0.26
CA SER A 109 -13.19 -16.40 0.55
C SER A 109 -11.75 -16.69 0.11
N HIS A 110 -11.15 -15.83 -0.74
CA HIS A 110 -9.83 -16.04 -1.31
C HIS A 110 -8.96 -14.81 -1.09
N TYR A 111 -7.71 -15.02 -0.68
CA TYR A 111 -6.67 -14.00 -0.59
C TYR A 111 -5.45 -14.43 -1.40
N HIS A 112 -5.25 -13.78 -2.54
CA HIS A 112 -4.11 -14.00 -3.43
C HIS A 112 -2.96 -13.15 -2.91
N HIS A 113 -1.95 -13.79 -2.34
CA HIS A 113 -0.82 -13.12 -1.70
C HIS A 113 0.20 -12.65 -2.74
N THR A 114 -0.19 -11.69 -3.59
CA THR A 114 0.60 -11.19 -4.72
C THR A 114 1.84 -10.39 -4.32
N GLN A 115 1.90 -9.93 -3.08
CA GLN A 115 2.98 -9.08 -2.56
C GLN A 115 3.27 -7.86 -3.45
N ALA A 116 2.22 -7.26 -4.03
CA ALA A 116 2.36 -6.37 -5.18
C ALA A 116 3.10 -5.07 -4.86
N TRP A 117 2.88 -4.48 -3.68
CA TRP A 117 3.66 -3.37 -3.14
C TRP A 117 3.48 -3.26 -1.62
N LEU A 118 4.25 -2.38 -0.97
CA LEU A 118 4.09 -1.98 0.44
C LEU A 118 3.80 -0.47 0.48
N PRO A 119 2.53 -0.04 0.58
CA PRO A 119 2.18 1.37 0.68
C PRO A 119 2.57 1.90 2.06
N LYS A 120 2.75 3.21 2.21
CA LYS A 120 3.28 3.82 3.44
C LYS A 120 2.34 4.88 3.99
N ASN A 121 2.07 4.82 5.30
CA ASN A 121 1.50 5.94 6.03
C ASN A 121 2.64 6.84 6.53
N THR A 122 2.45 8.15 6.41
CA THR A 122 3.43 9.15 6.87
C THR A 122 2.77 10.05 7.90
N VAL A 123 3.43 10.19 9.05
CA VAL A 123 3.07 11.22 10.02
C VAL A 123 3.79 12.49 9.65
N VAL A 124 3.00 13.55 9.45
CA VAL A 124 3.49 14.89 9.12
C VAL A 124 3.10 15.85 10.24
N MET A 125 3.91 16.89 10.40
CA MET A 125 3.69 17.96 11.37
C MET A 125 3.60 19.30 10.66
N ASN A 126 2.84 20.24 11.23
CA ASN A 126 2.93 21.63 10.81
C ASN A 126 4.32 22.19 11.17
N LYS A 127 5.08 22.66 10.17
CA LYS A 127 6.46 23.12 10.35
C LYS A 127 6.53 24.32 11.30
N LYS A 128 5.59 25.26 11.22
CA LYS A 128 5.56 26.44 12.11
C LYS A 128 5.28 26.04 13.57
N ALA A 129 4.37 25.08 13.79
CA ALA A 129 4.07 24.59 15.12
C ALA A 129 5.30 23.89 15.74
N PHE A 130 6.00 23.06 14.95
CA PHE A 130 7.24 22.42 15.40
C PHE A 130 8.31 23.44 15.77
N MET A 131 8.52 24.48 14.94
CA MET A 131 9.53 25.50 15.19
C MET A 131 9.23 26.42 16.40
N LYS A 132 8.01 26.38 16.94
CA LYS A 132 7.66 27.09 18.19
C LYS A 132 8.02 26.31 19.44
N LEU A 133 8.31 25.01 19.32
CA LEU A 133 8.80 24.21 20.42
C LEU A 133 10.22 24.65 20.78
N ASP A 134 10.59 24.58 22.06
CA ASP A 134 11.99 24.72 22.47
C ASP A 134 12.87 23.58 21.90
N GLU A 135 14.19 23.77 21.93
CA GLU A 135 15.13 22.81 21.35
C GLU A 135 15.02 21.41 21.98
N ALA A 136 14.74 21.33 23.28
CA ALA A 136 14.62 20.06 23.99
C ALA A 136 13.39 19.29 23.50
N ALA A 137 12.24 19.96 23.36
CA ALA A 137 11.02 19.40 22.83
C ALA A 137 11.15 19.02 21.34
N GLN A 138 11.80 19.85 20.52
CA GLN A 138 12.10 19.51 19.12
C GLN A 138 12.90 18.22 19.02
N LYS A 139 13.98 18.10 19.80
CA LYS A 139 14.82 16.90 19.84
C LYS A 139 14.04 15.68 20.32
N ALA A 140 13.20 15.83 21.34
CA ALA A 140 12.36 14.75 21.87
C ALA A 140 11.37 14.23 20.82
N VAL A 141 10.69 15.14 20.10
CA VAL A 141 9.74 14.78 19.03
C VAL A 141 10.44 14.03 17.90
N LEU A 142 11.60 14.52 17.43
CA LEU A 142 12.37 13.85 16.37
C LEU A 142 12.87 12.47 16.81
N ALA A 143 13.34 12.34 18.05
CA ALA A 143 13.76 11.06 18.62
C ALA A 143 12.59 10.07 18.72
N ALA A 144 11.42 10.52 19.18
CA ALA A 144 10.21 9.71 19.23
C ALA A 144 9.76 9.27 17.82
N GLY A 145 9.83 10.17 16.82
CA GLY A 145 9.54 9.86 15.42
C GLY A 145 10.47 8.77 14.87
N ALA A 146 11.78 8.88 15.11
CA ALA A 146 12.76 7.89 14.68
C ALA A 146 12.52 6.51 15.35
N ALA A 147 12.23 6.51 16.66
CA ALA A 147 11.90 5.29 17.39
C ALA A 147 10.59 4.66 16.87
N ALA A 148 9.56 5.47 16.62
CA ALA A 148 8.29 5.02 16.06
C ALA A 148 8.46 4.42 14.66
N GLN A 149 9.30 5.02 13.80
CA GLN A 149 9.63 4.48 12.49
C GLN A 149 10.23 3.09 12.61
N LYS A 150 11.36 2.96 13.32
CA LYS A 150 12.06 1.69 13.47
C LYS A 150 11.15 0.59 14.00
N ARG A 151 10.35 0.92 15.02
CA ARG A 151 9.37 0.02 15.61
C ARG A 151 8.26 -0.36 14.62
N GLY A 152 7.71 0.61 13.88
CA GLY A 152 6.61 0.39 12.94
C GLY A 152 6.99 -0.50 11.77
N TRP A 153 8.20 -0.35 11.22
CA TRP A 153 8.72 -1.26 10.18
C TRP A 153 8.82 -2.71 10.67
N ALA A 154 9.36 -2.91 11.89
CA ALA A 154 9.45 -4.24 12.50
C ALA A 154 8.06 -4.84 12.77
N MET A 155 7.13 -4.04 13.32
CA MET A 155 5.75 -4.46 13.59
C MET A 155 5.02 -4.85 12.30
N SER A 156 5.10 -4.03 11.25
CA SER A 156 4.46 -4.30 9.96
C SER A 156 4.92 -5.62 9.36
N LYS A 157 6.24 -5.91 9.42
CA LYS A 157 6.81 -7.17 8.95
C LYS A 157 6.26 -8.37 9.73
N LYS A 158 6.16 -8.25 11.05
CA LYS A 158 5.60 -9.29 11.93
C LYS A 158 4.10 -9.51 11.67
N GLU A 159 3.35 -8.41 11.60
CA GLU A 159 1.90 -8.40 11.46
C GLU A 159 1.44 -9.07 10.17
N SER A 160 2.23 -8.98 9.09
CA SER A 160 1.91 -9.66 7.83
C SER A 160 1.62 -11.16 8.00
N ALA A 161 2.46 -11.87 8.76
CA ALA A 161 2.31 -13.30 8.97
C ALA A 161 1.17 -13.61 9.95
N GLU A 162 1.09 -12.86 11.05
CA GLU A 162 0.05 -13.02 12.08
C GLU A 162 -1.35 -12.83 11.49
N LYS A 163 -1.54 -11.80 10.65
CA LYS A 163 -2.84 -11.50 10.07
C LYS A 163 -3.22 -12.49 8.96
N ILE A 164 -2.26 -13.02 8.19
CA ILE A 164 -2.52 -14.12 7.26
C ILE A 164 -3.01 -15.36 8.01
N ALA A 165 -2.42 -15.69 9.16
CA ALA A 165 -2.88 -16.81 9.99
C ALA A 165 -4.33 -16.61 10.45
N ILE A 166 -4.66 -15.42 10.98
CA ILE A 166 -6.04 -15.08 11.38
C ILE A 166 -7.01 -15.21 10.20
N MET A 167 -6.64 -14.71 9.01
CA MET A 167 -7.49 -14.86 7.81
C MET A 167 -7.74 -16.34 7.50
N LYS A 168 -6.69 -17.18 7.55
CA LYS A 168 -6.80 -18.62 7.29
C LYS A 168 -7.67 -19.34 8.33
N GLU A 169 -7.50 -19.04 9.61
CA GLU A 169 -8.30 -19.59 10.71
C GLU A 169 -9.79 -19.27 10.56
N ASN A 170 -10.11 -18.11 9.97
CA ASN A 170 -11.49 -17.70 9.70
C ASN A 170 -11.97 -18.11 8.30
N GLY A 171 -11.32 -19.08 7.65
CA GLY A 171 -11.83 -19.73 6.43
C GLY A 171 -11.44 -19.08 5.11
N ILE A 172 -10.51 -18.13 5.09
CA ILE A 172 -9.97 -17.59 3.84
C ILE A 172 -8.92 -18.54 3.25
N ASN A 173 -9.07 -18.86 1.97
CA ASN A 173 -8.08 -19.55 1.17
C ASN A 173 -6.90 -18.61 0.89
N ILE A 174 -5.76 -18.87 1.53
CA ILE A 174 -4.51 -18.15 1.27
C ILE A 174 -3.84 -18.75 0.05
N ILE A 175 -3.77 -18.00 -1.03
CA ILE A 175 -3.36 -18.47 -2.36
C ILE A 175 -2.04 -17.83 -2.74
N THR A 176 -1.08 -18.66 -3.12
CA THR A 176 0.08 -18.20 -3.89
C THR A 176 -0.42 -17.91 -5.31
N PRO A 177 -0.23 -16.68 -5.84
CA PRO A 177 -0.71 -16.36 -7.18
C PRO A 177 -0.05 -17.26 -8.23
N SER A 178 -0.80 -17.58 -9.29
CA SER A 178 -0.24 -18.30 -10.44
C SER A 178 0.88 -17.50 -11.13
N ASP A 179 1.72 -18.19 -11.88
CA ASP A 179 2.75 -17.54 -12.71
C ASP A 179 2.12 -16.60 -13.74
N THR A 180 0.99 -16.99 -14.33
CA THR A 180 0.22 -16.17 -15.28
C THR A 180 -0.24 -14.87 -14.63
N LEU A 181 -0.97 -14.93 -13.52
CA LEU A 181 -1.44 -13.74 -12.81
C LEU A 181 -0.27 -12.86 -12.37
N THR A 182 0.81 -13.47 -11.89
CA THR A 182 2.02 -12.75 -11.48
C THR A 182 2.66 -12.01 -12.65
N SER A 183 2.78 -12.64 -13.81
CA SER A 183 3.36 -12.04 -15.02
C SER A 183 2.50 -10.88 -15.54
N GLU A 184 1.18 -11.07 -15.60
CA GLU A 184 0.23 -10.06 -16.06
C GLU A 184 0.22 -8.84 -15.12
N LEU A 185 0.20 -9.05 -13.80
CA LEU A 185 0.30 -7.95 -12.83
C LEU A 185 1.65 -7.21 -12.90
N LYS A 186 2.75 -7.90 -13.22
CA LYS A 186 4.04 -7.25 -13.48
C LYS A 186 3.99 -6.37 -14.73
N ALA A 187 3.30 -6.80 -15.79
CA ALA A 187 3.11 -5.97 -17.00
C ALA A 187 2.26 -4.72 -16.72
N VAL A 188 1.21 -4.86 -15.91
CA VAL A 188 0.44 -3.71 -15.38
C VAL A 188 1.35 -2.79 -14.57
N GLY A 189 2.16 -3.35 -13.66
CA GLY A 189 3.12 -2.60 -12.85
C GLY A 189 4.12 -1.81 -13.70
N LYS A 190 4.65 -2.41 -14.77
CA LYS A 190 5.54 -1.70 -15.73
C LYS A 190 4.82 -0.50 -16.36
N THR A 191 3.60 -0.71 -16.85
CA THR A 191 2.80 0.36 -17.45
C THR A 191 2.58 1.51 -16.46
N MET A 192 2.25 1.20 -15.21
CA MET A 192 2.06 2.21 -14.17
C MET A 192 3.36 2.94 -13.80
N VAL A 193 4.51 2.27 -13.81
CA VAL A 193 5.82 2.91 -13.63
C VAL A 193 6.12 3.88 -14.78
N ASP A 194 5.88 3.47 -16.03
CA ASP A 194 6.08 4.32 -17.21
C ASP A 194 5.16 5.57 -17.15
N GLU A 195 3.89 5.39 -16.81
CA GLU A 195 2.94 6.49 -16.60
C GLU A 195 3.36 7.41 -15.45
N TRP A 196 3.88 6.86 -14.36
CA TRP A 196 4.35 7.64 -13.22
C TRP A 196 5.60 8.44 -13.56
N LEU A 197 6.58 7.85 -14.25
CA LEU A 197 7.80 8.53 -14.68
C LEU A 197 7.49 9.73 -15.59
N SER A 198 6.56 9.56 -16.52
CA SER A 198 6.09 10.64 -17.40
C SER A 198 5.49 11.81 -16.61
N LYS A 199 4.74 11.54 -15.54
CA LYS A 199 4.11 12.57 -14.70
C LYS A 199 5.06 13.18 -13.68
N ALA A 200 6.00 12.38 -13.16
CA ALA A 200 6.88 12.76 -12.06
C ALA A 200 8.10 13.58 -12.52
N GLY A 201 8.44 13.53 -13.81
CA GLY A 201 9.53 14.28 -14.40
C GLY A 201 10.90 13.89 -13.82
N ASP A 202 11.85 14.82 -13.88
CA ASP A 202 13.25 14.57 -13.49
C ASP A 202 13.39 14.14 -12.03
N ASP A 203 12.59 14.72 -11.12
CA ASP A 203 12.55 14.30 -9.71
C ASP A 203 12.19 12.81 -9.59
N GLY A 204 11.17 12.38 -10.31
CA GLY A 204 10.72 10.99 -10.29
C GLY A 204 11.74 10.05 -10.91
N LYS A 205 12.34 10.44 -12.03
CA LYS A 205 13.41 9.69 -12.68
C LYS A 205 14.61 9.51 -11.75
N ALA A 206 15.04 10.56 -11.06
CA ALA A 206 16.15 10.48 -10.11
C ALA A 206 15.86 9.50 -8.96
N VAL A 207 14.64 9.50 -8.42
CA VAL A 207 14.21 8.53 -7.40
C VAL A 207 14.25 7.10 -7.96
N PHE A 208 13.71 6.90 -9.16
CA PHE A 208 13.66 5.59 -9.80
C PHE A 208 15.05 5.02 -10.12
N ASP A 209 15.94 5.84 -10.66
CA ASP A 209 17.33 5.46 -10.97
C ASP A 209 18.09 5.10 -9.69
N THR A 210 17.97 5.93 -8.65
CA THR A 210 18.59 5.69 -7.33
C THR A 210 18.11 4.37 -6.73
N TYR A 211 16.80 4.11 -6.77
CA TYR A 211 16.24 2.85 -6.28
C TYR A 211 16.73 1.65 -7.10
N THR A 212 16.72 1.75 -8.42
CA THR A 212 17.11 0.65 -9.30
C THR A 212 18.59 0.32 -9.15
N ALA A 213 19.46 1.32 -8.99
CA ALA A 213 20.88 1.12 -8.74
C ALA A 213 21.19 0.49 -7.36
N SER A 214 20.22 0.51 -6.42
CA SER A 214 20.36 -0.08 -5.09
C SER A 214 19.86 -1.53 -4.99
N LYS A 215 19.22 -2.04 -6.05
CA LYS A 215 18.77 -3.44 -6.12
C LYS A 215 19.94 -4.38 -6.39
#